data_AF-A0AAW1N6F3-F1
#
_entry.id   AF-A0AAW1N6F3-F1
#
_cell.length_a   1.000
_cell.length_b   1.000
_cell.length_c   1.000
_cell.angle_alpha   90.00
_cell.angle_beta   90.00
_cell.angle_gamma   90.00
#
_symmetry.space_group_name_H-M   'P 1'
#
loop_
_entity.id
_entity.type
_entity.pdbx_description
1 polymer ?
#
loop_
_entity_poly.entity_id
_entity_poly.type
_entity_poly.pdbx_seq_one_letter_code
_entity_poly.pdbx_strand_id
1 'polypeptide(L)'
;MISNVYNLGGPPKLYSNYHTVDILLENGLNRTRNILIEIIKKQQCLEVRLRDQNDFSFNYTTSIDWVLFQKMKDEQNLEICFEEFHLQFIDLLKQTILKEMLLKLEQNTETCRMIFYEKSRIKCLIFLIIDLNLTDQKDIIIEMVTNIRLLKETNHNINSELNTTKNALGEKEALLNTALLSHRQMKKKCMEDIASIETAFSLGIERIHHDINIKINNLNKQLTNLSKDINLVKTEHKYQENIYSQAIFQLEQFKRDNERNYKIIDSLKSDIEASNCQKLQDNKKLAEFTEIIMRKDLEIDSLKTQRDELRKDIQEATLIIAQKTKTHDEIAKDLVQANTMLVNFNKQYDI
;
A
#
# COMPACT_ATOMS: atom_id res chain seq x y z
N MET A 1 26.79 41.51 -43.99
CA MET A 1 27.63 42.71 -43.79
C MET A 1 29.04 42.25 -43.50
N ILE A 2 29.84 42.01 -44.55
CA ILE A 2 31.28 41.79 -44.44
C ILE A 2 31.91 43.00 -45.14
N SER A 3 31.96 44.11 -44.41
CA SER A 3 32.55 45.37 -44.87
C SER A 3 33.41 45.87 -43.72
N ASN A 4 34.63 45.35 -43.66
CA ASN A 4 35.81 45.94 -43.01
C ASN A 4 36.89 44.88 -43.02
N VAL A 5 37.49 44.71 -44.20
CA VAL A 5 38.66 43.88 -44.40
C VAL A 5 39.75 44.82 -44.90
N TYR A 6 40.64 45.16 -43.97
CA TYR A 6 41.96 45.78 -44.12
C TYR A 6 42.11 47.31 -44.27
N ASN A 7 42.39 47.95 -43.12
CA ASN A 7 43.33 49.07 -43.06
C ASN A 7 44.75 48.48 -42.92
N LEU A 8 45.34 48.04 -44.03
CA LEU A 8 46.72 47.56 -44.10
C LEU A 8 47.64 48.72 -44.45
N GLY A 9 48.34 49.27 -43.47
CA GLY A 9 49.68 49.92 -43.54
C GLY A 9 50.02 50.94 -44.65
N GLY A 10 49.09 51.35 -45.49
CA GLY A 10 49.30 52.35 -46.54
C GLY A 10 49.08 53.78 -46.05
N PRO A 11 49.48 54.79 -46.83
CA PRO A 11 49.09 56.17 -46.53
C PRO A 11 47.57 56.27 -46.34
N PRO A 12 47.08 57.10 -45.42
CA PRO A 12 45.66 57.19 -45.09
C PRO A 12 44.85 57.50 -46.35
N LYS A 13 44.02 56.54 -46.77
CA LYS A 13 43.08 56.72 -47.86
C LYS A 13 41.94 57.59 -47.36
N LEU A 14 41.70 58.73 -48.02
CA LEU A 14 40.57 59.61 -47.73
C LEU A 14 39.27 59.05 -48.33
N TYR A 15 39.38 58.33 -49.45
CA TYR A 15 38.27 57.69 -50.14
C TYR A 15 38.74 56.43 -50.86
N SER A 16 37.93 55.38 -50.83
CA SER A 16 38.16 54.14 -51.59
C SER A 16 36.81 53.45 -51.77
N ASN A 17 36.19 53.61 -52.93
CA ASN A 17 34.89 53.00 -53.22
C ASN A 17 34.70 52.75 -54.72
N TYR A 18 33.83 51.80 -55.03
CA TYR A 18 33.48 51.43 -56.39
C TYR A 18 32.34 52.30 -56.92
N HIS A 19 32.46 52.71 -58.18
CA HIS A 19 31.46 53.47 -58.93
C HIS A 19 31.15 52.80 -60.25
N THR A 20 29.87 52.68 -60.58
CA THR A 20 29.44 52.27 -61.91
C THR A 20 29.45 53.50 -62.82
N VAL A 21 30.38 53.54 -63.78
CA VAL A 21 30.68 54.72 -64.59
C VAL A 21 30.66 54.36 -66.08
N ASP A 22 30.10 55.25 -66.89
CA ASP A 22 30.15 55.15 -68.34
C ASP A 22 31.50 55.65 -68.86
N ILE A 23 32.18 54.80 -69.62
CA ILE A 23 33.50 55.05 -70.20
C ILE A 23 33.35 55.23 -71.71
N LEU A 24 33.57 56.46 -72.18
CA LEU A 24 33.65 56.80 -73.58
C LEU A 24 35.07 56.54 -74.09
N LEU A 25 35.21 55.61 -75.02
CA LEU A 25 36.46 55.26 -75.68
C LEU A 25 36.72 56.20 -76.86
N GLU A 26 37.99 56.35 -77.26
CA GLU A 26 38.43 57.18 -78.40
C GLU A 26 37.71 56.82 -79.72
N ASN A 27 37.34 55.55 -79.91
CA ASN A 27 36.58 55.09 -81.09
C ASN A 27 35.07 55.43 -81.05
N GLY A 28 34.64 56.21 -80.05
CA GLY A 28 33.24 56.62 -79.86
C GLY A 28 32.35 55.55 -79.22
N LEU A 29 32.87 54.37 -78.87
CA LEU A 29 32.11 53.35 -78.15
C LEU A 29 32.00 53.73 -76.67
N ASN A 30 30.82 53.49 -76.08
CA ASN A 30 30.59 53.67 -74.65
C ASN A 30 30.51 52.30 -73.96
N ARG A 31 31.15 52.15 -72.80
CA ARG A 31 31.08 50.96 -71.96
C ARG A 31 30.88 51.35 -70.50
N THR A 32 29.87 50.79 -69.86
CA THR A 32 29.69 50.92 -68.42
C THR A 32 30.61 49.94 -67.70
N ARG A 33 31.43 50.43 -66.76
CA ARG A 33 32.31 49.60 -65.92
C ARG A 33 32.18 49.96 -64.45
N ASN A 34 32.55 49.03 -63.58
CA ASN A 34 32.62 49.27 -62.14
C ASN A 34 34.07 49.61 -61.75
N ILE A 35 34.34 50.90 -61.55
CA ILE A 35 35.68 51.43 -61.32
C ILE A 35 35.87 51.75 -59.85
N LEU A 36 36.96 51.25 -59.27
CA LEU A 36 37.44 51.67 -57.97
C LEU A 36 38.09 53.05 -58.10
N ILE A 37 37.56 54.00 -57.34
CA ILE A 37 38.13 55.36 -57.23
C ILE A 37 38.75 55.49 -55.85
N GLU A 38 40.04 55.81 -55.81
CA GLU A 38 40.79 56.01 -54.58
C GLU A 38 41.36 57.42 -54.50
N ILE A 39 41.23 58.06 -53.34
CA ILE A 39 41.84 59.34 -53.04
C ILE A 39 42.76 59.15 -51.85
N ILE A 40 44.05 59.42 -52.06
CA ILE A 40 45.11 59.21 -51.08
C ILE A 40 45.74 60.57 -50.78
N LYS A 41 45.75 60.95 -49.49
CA LYS A 41 46.45 62.16 -49.06
C LYS A 41 47.93 61.88 -48.90
N LYS A 42 48.76 62.50 -49.73
CA LYS A 42 50.22 62.56 -49.55
C LYS A 42 50.57 63.90 -48.89
N GLN A 43 51.82 64.05 -48.43
CA GLN A 43 52.24 65.22 -47.64
C GLN A 43 52.02 66.56 -48.36
N GLN A 44 52.13 66.62 -49.69
CA GLN A 44 52.05 67.85 -50.48
C GLN A 44 51.09 67.75 -51.68
N CYS A 45 50.38 66.64 -51.84
CA CYS A 45 49.48 66.42 -52.97
C CYS A 45 48.36 65.43 -52.63
N LEU A 46 47.31 65.47 -53.45
CA LEU A 46 46.22 64.51 -53.45
C LEU A 46 46.42 63.57 -54.63
N GLU A 47 46.63 62.29 -54.35
CA GLU A 47 46.72 61.29 -55.40
C GLU A 47 45.36 60.66 -55.65
N VAL A 48 44.89 60.72 -56.89
CA VAL A 48 43.63 60.15 -57.34
C VAL A 48 43.94 58.98 -58.25
N ARG A 49 43.35 57.82 -57.96
CA ARG A 49 43.56 56.58 -58.72
C ARG A 49 42.23 56.02 -59.21
N LEU A 50 42.20 55.58 -60.47
CA LEU A 50 41.07 54.89 -61.09
C LEU A 50 41.52 53.49 -61.52
N ARG A 51 40.80 52.46 -61.06
CA ARG A 51 41.18 51.06 -61.28
C ARG A 51 39.97 50.21 -61.61
N ASP A 52 40.11 49.30 -62.55
CA ASP A 52 39.13 48.25 -62.79
C ASP A 52 39.60 46.94 -62.12
N GLN A 53 38.74 46.32 -61.30
CA GLN A 53 39.06 45.06 -60.66
C GLN A 53 39.26 43.91 -61.67
N ASN A 54 38.62 44.00 -62.83
CA ASN A 54 38.64 42.96 -63.84
C ASN A 54 39.67 43.21 -64.95
N ASP A 55 40.25 44.40 -64.99
CA ASP A 55 41.15 44.84 -66.07
C ASP A 55 42.31 45.67 -65.51
N PHE A 56 43.44 45.01 -65.24
CA PHE A 56 44.64 45.66 -64.72
C PHE A 56 45.27 46.69 -65.68
N SER A 57 44.91 46.64 -66.98
CA SER A 57 45.35 47.65 -67.95
C SER A 57 44.60 48.97 -67.79
N PHE A 58 43.41 48.93 -67.20
CA PHE A 58 42.65 50.11 -66.82
C PHE A 58 43.13 50.62 -65.45
N ASN A 59 44.22 51.38 -65.48
CA ASN A 59 44.84 51.92 -64.27
C ASN A 59 45.37 53.33 -64.54
N TYR A 60 44.68 54.33 -64.01
CA TYR A 60 45.01 55.73 -64.23
C TYR A 60 45.25 56.43 -62.90
N THR A 61 46.26 57.29 -62.85
CA THR A 61 46.63 58.04 -61.65
C THR A 61 46.91 59.49 -62.00
N THR A 62 46.54 60.39 -61.09
CA THR A 62 47.00 61.78 -61.11
C THR A 62 47.41 62.22 -59.71
N SER A 63 48.41 63.08 -59.62
CA SER A 63 48.85 63.70 -58.37
C SER A 63 48.57 65.19 -58.46
N ILE A 64 47.54 65.63 -57.73
CA ILE A 64 47.09 67.01 -57.69
C ILE A 64 47.83 67.70 -56.54
N ASP A 65 48.93 68.35 -56.88
CA ASP A 65 49.62 69.28 -56.00
C ASP A 65 49.02 70.70 -56.11
N TRP A 66 49.57 71.65 -55.35
CA TRP A 66 49.12 73.04 -55.39
C TRP A 66 49.19 73.66 -56.80
N VAL A 67 50.24 73.33 -57.56
CA VAL A 67 50.47 73.92 -58.89
C VAL A 67 49.43 73.41 -59.90
N LEU A 68 49.17 72.10 -59.91
CA LEU A 68 48.14 71.52 -60.78
C LEU A 68 46.75 71.98 -60.36
N PHE A 69 46.47 72.05 -59.06
CA PHE A 69 45.20 72.59 -58.57
C PHE A 69 44.98 74.04 -59.00
N GLN A 70 45.99 74.91 -58.92
CA GLN A 70 45.86 76.30 -59.33
C GLN A 70 45.52 76.41 -60.83
N LYS A 71 46.10 75.57 -61.68
CA LYS A 71 45.72 75.49 -63.10
C LYS A 71 44.28 75.05 -63.28
N MET A 72 43.87 73.96 -62.62
CA MET A 72 42.49 73.49 -62.66
C MET A 72 41.51 74.58 -62.18
N LYS A 73 41.89 75.32 -61.14
CA LYS A 73 41.12 76.42 -60.58
C LYS A 73 40.89 77.52 -61.60
N ASP A 74 41.95 77.95 -62.28
CA ASP A 74 41.88 79.03 -63.27
C ASP A 74 41.17 78.59 -64.56
N GLU A 75 41.39 77.36 -65.02
CA GLU A 75 40.79 76.83 -66.26
C GLU A 75 39.31 76.47 -66.11
N GLN A 76 38.91 75.99 -64.93
CA GLN A 76 37.54 75.53 -64.66
C GLN A 76 36.74 76.52 -63.80
N ASN A 77 37.32 77.67 -63.45
CA ASN A 77 36.73 78.70 -62.59
C ASN A 77 36.25 78.14 -61.23
N LEU A 78 37.10 77.37 -60.54
CA LEU A 78 36.74 76.77 -59.26
C LEU A 78 36.81 77.81 -58.11
N GLU A 79 35.70 78.08 -57.43
CA GLU A 79 35.62 79.04 -56.31
C GLU A 79 36.00 78.41 -54.96
N ILE A 80 37.03 77.57 -54.91
CA ILE A 80 37.46 76.83 -53.71
C ILE A 80 38.97 76.91 -53.49
N CYS A 81 39.41 76.66 -52.25
CA CYS A 81 40.82 76.56 -51.87
C CYS A 81 41.34 75.11 -51.96
N PHE A 82 42.66 74.93 -52.05
CA PHE A 82 43.25 73.59 -52.17
C PHE A 82 42.97 72.72 -50.95
N GLU A 83 42.95 73.33 -49.76
CA GLU A 83 42.65 72.67 -48.50
C GLU A 83 41.24 72.09 -48.48
N GLU A 84 40.29 72.72 -49.16
CA GLU A 84 38.88 72.31 -49.22
C GLU A 84 38.60 71.37 -50.40
N PHE A 85 39.45 71.37 -51.41
CA PHE A 85 39.27 70.63 -52.66
C PHE A 85 38.98 69.14 -52.43
N HIS A 86 39.74 68.48 -51.54
CA HIS A 86 39.52 67.06 -51.26
C HIS A 86 38.14 66.76 -50.65
N LEU A 87 37.59 67.67 -49.83
CA LEU A 87 36.27 67.49 -49.24
C LEU A 87 35.18 67.63 -50.29
N GLN A 88 35.27 68.67 -51.13
CA GLN A 88 34.32 68.93 -52.21
C GLN A 88 34.37 67.82 -53.27
N PHE A 89 35.56 67.35 -53.62
CA PHE A 89 35.73 66.26 -54.56
C PHE A 89 35.16 64.93 -54.02
N ILE A 90 35.35 64.62 -52.74
CA ILE A 90 34.72 63.46 -52.09
C ILE A 90 33.19 63.62 -52.05
N ASP A 91 32.68 64.83 -51.83
CA ASP A 91 31.24 65.07 -51.82
C ASP A 91 30.61 64.83 -53.20
N LEU A 92 31.24 65.30 -54.27
CA LEU A 92 30.83 64.98 -55.65
C LEU A 92 30.79 63.46 -55.90
N LEU A 93 31.78 62.71 -55.42
CA LEU A 93 31.77 61.24 -55.49
C LEU A 93 30.62 60.63 -54.66
N LYS A 94 30.27 61.20 -53.50
CA LYS A 94 29.10 60.70 -52.75
C LYS A 94 27.80 60.97 -53.49
N GLN A 95 27.66 62.16 -54.09
CA GLN A 95 26.50 62.53 -54.90
C GLN A 95 26.32 61.62 -56.13
N THR A 96 27.41 61.08 -56.71
CA THR A 96 27.29 60.11 -57.81
C THR A 96 26.72 58.77 -57.36
N ILE A 97 27.03 58.33 -56.15
CA ILE A 97 26.41 57.12 -55.56
C ILE A 97 24.92 57.34 -55.31
N LEU A 98 24.56 58.55 -54.87
CA LEU A 98 23.17 58.97 -54.65
C LEU A 98 22.41 59.26 -55.96
N LYS A 99 23.09 59.24 -57.11
CA LYS A 99 22.57 59.58 -58.44
C LYS A 99 22.09 61.03 -58.59
N GLU A 100 22.59 61.92 -57.73
CA GLU A 100 22.36 63.37 -57.82
C GLU A 100 23.31 64.02 -58.84
N MET A 101 24.53 63.48 -58.94
CA MET A 101 25.55 63.88 -59.90
C MET A 101 25.85 62.73 -60.87
N LEU A 102 26.11 63.02 -62.15
CA LEU A 102 26.58 62.01 -63.11
C LEU A 102 28.10 62.07 -63.22
N LEU A 103 28.70 60.89 -63.36
CA LEU A 103 30.13 60.72 -63.61
C LEU A 103 30.30 59.96 -64.91
N LYS A 104 31.22 60.43 -65.76
CA LYS A 104 31.70 59.69 -66.93
C LYS A 104 33.21 59.75 -67.00
N LEU A 105 33.81 58.76 -67.66
CA LEU A 105 35.23 58.76 -68.01
C LEU A 105 35.39 58.87 -69.52
N GLU A 106 36.28 59.72 -69.99
CA GLU A 106 36.72 59.76 -71.39
C GLU A 106 38.12 59.19 -71.49
N GLN A 107 38.23 58.02 -72.10
CA GLN A 107 39.46 57.25 -72.16
C GLN A 107 40.14 57.40 -73.52
N ASN A 108 41.42 57.76 -73.48
CA ASN A 108 42.38 57.66 -74.56
C ASN A 108 43.45 56.59 -74.21
N THR A 109 44.36 56.28 -75.13
CA THR A 109 45.45 55.30 -74.97
C THR A 109 46.34 55.61 -73.75
N GLU A 110 46.65 56.88 -73.51
CA GLU A 110 47.57 57.30 -72.43
C GLU A 110 46.89 58.14 -71.32
N THR A 111 45.71 58.69 -71.59
CA THR A 111 45.03 59.62 -70.67
C THR A 111 43.58 59.21 -70.42
N CYS A 112 43.06 59.53 -69.25
CA CYS A 112 41.66 59.34 -68.90
C CYS A 112 41.14 60.60 -68.22
N ARG A 113 40.03 61.16 -68.71
CA ARG A 113 39.42 62.35 -68.13
C ARG A 113 38.18 61.97 -67.35
N MET A 114 38.17 62.29 -66.06
CA MET A 114 37.04 62.06 -65.18
C MET A 114 36.20 63.33 -65.11
N ILE A 115 34.93 63.21 -65.50
CA ILE A 115 34.04 64.35 -65.69
C ILE A 115 32.80 64.19 -64.83
N PHE A 116 32.62 65.12 -63.89
CA PHE A 116 31.39 65.29 -63.11
C PHE A 116 30.47 66.26 -63.83
N TYR A 117 29.23 65.85 -64.06
CA TYR A 117 28.27 66.67 -64.78
C TYR A 117 26.82 66.39 -64.35
N GLU A 118 25.96 67.36 -64.57
CA GLU A 118 24.51 67.19 -64.51
C GLU A 118 23.90 67.35 -65.90
N LYS A 119 22.88 66.55 -66.19
CA LYS A 119 22.14 66.64 -67.44
C LYS A 119 20.85 67.43 -67.23
N SER A 120 20.77 68.62 -67.79
CA SER A 120 19.51 69.35 -67.92
C SER A 120 18.78 68.99 -69.23
N ARG A 121 17.56 69.52 -69.42
CA ARG A 121 16.80 69.31 -70.68
C ARG A 121 17.47 69.90 -71.91
N ILE A 122 18.32 70.92 -71.74
CA ILE A 122 18.86 71.74 -72.84
C ILE A 122 20.37 71.55 -72.99
N LYS A 123 21.09 71.39 -71.88
CA LYS A 123 22.56 71.27 -71.85
C LYS A 123 23.07 70.41 -70.70
N CYS A 124 24.28 69.89 -70.85
CA CYS A 124 25.02 69.32 -69.72
C CYS A 124 25.80 70.43 -69.02
N LEU A 125 25.74 70.47 -67.69
CA LEU A 125 26.55 71.36 -66.86
C LEU A 125 27.71 70.53 -66.31
N ILE A 126 28.95 70.94 -66.58
CA ILE A 126 30.14 70.28 -66.08
C ILE A 126 30.57 70.98 -64.79
N PHE A 127 30.79 70.20 -63.72
CA PHE A 127 31.15 70.71 -62.40
C PHE A 127 32.63 70.57 -62.11
N LEU A 128 33.25 69.47 -62.56
CA LEU A 128 34.66 69.20 -62.35
C LEU A 128 35.18 68.25 -63.41
N ILE A 129 36.35 68.57 -63.96
CA ILE A 129 37.14 67.70 -64.83
C ILE A 129 38.46 67.43 -64.13
N ILE A 130 38.83 66.16 -64.02
CA ILE A 130 40.15 65.74 -63.54
C ILE A 130 40.80 64.93 -64.64
N ASP A 131 41.98 65.36 -65.08
CA ASP A 131 42.79 64.62 -66.04
C ASP A 131 43.73 63.65 -65.31
N LEU A 132 43.72 62.40 -65.77
CA LEU A 132 44.57 61.33 -65.26
C LEU A 132 45.42 60.73 -66.37
N ASN A 133 46.61 60.27 -66.00
CA ASN A 133 47.53 59.60 -66.90
C ASN A 133 47.56 58.10 -66.60
N LEU A 134 47.87 57.29 -67.61
CA LEU A 134 48.10 55.87 -67.42
C LEU A 134 49.21 55.67 -66.38
N THR A 135 48.94 54.86 -65.37
CA THR A 135 49.91 54.58 -64.29
C THR A 135 51.11 53.84 -64.89
N ASP A 136 52.34 54.19 -64.46
CA ASP A 136 53.55 53.49 -64.89
C ASP A 136 53.44 52.00 -64.56
N GLN A 137 53.75 51.14 -65.53
CA GLN A 137 53.75 49.69 -65.36
C GLN A 137 54.66 49.24 -64.21
N LYS A 138 55.77 49.95 -63.97
CA LYS A 138 56.65 49.66 -62.82
C LYS A 138 55.92 49.84 -61.49
N ASP A 139 55.15 50.92 -61.35
CA ASP A 139 54.37 51.19 -60.14
C ASP A 139 53.26 50.17 -59.94
N ILE A 140 52.60 49.76 -61.03
CA ILE A 140 51.59 48.68 -61.01
C ILE A 140 52.23 47.38 -60.51
N ILE A 141 53.39 47.00 -61.05
CA ILE A 141 54.09 45.76 -60.65
C ILE A 141 54.54 45.83 -59.19
N ILE A 142 55.12 46.94 -58.75
CA ILE A 142 55.55 47.13 -57.35
C ILE A 142 54.36 46.98 -56.40
N GLU A 143 53.22 47.58 -56.75
CA GLU A 143 52.01 47.46 -55.95
C GLU A 143 51.46 46.04 -55.95
N MET A 144 51.43 45.36 -57.10
CA MET A 144 51.01 43.97 -57.19
C MET A 144 51.88 43.06 -56.33
N VAL A 145 53.21 43.23 -56.36
CA VAL A 145 54.15 42.48 -55.53
C VAL A 145 53.88 42.73 -54.04
N THR A 146 53.62 43.98 -53.66
CA THR A 146 53.27 44.36 -52.29
C THR A 146 51.97 43.71 -51.84
N ASN A 147 50.92 43.78 -52.66
CA ASN A 147 49.62 43.16 -52.38
C ASN A 147 49.72 41.63 -52.30
N ILE A 148 50.47 40.99 -53.19
CA ILE A 148 50.72 39.54 -53.15
C ILE A 148 51.44 39.15 -51.86
N ARG A 149 52.44 39.94 -51.44
CA ARG A 149 53.15 39.70 -50.18
C ARG A 149 52.19 39.80 -48.98
N LEU A 150 51.40 40.86 -48.90
CA LEU A 150 50.41 41.05 -47.83
C LEU A 150 49.37 39.93 -47.81
N LEU A 151 48.90 39.50 -48.97
CA LEU A 151 47.97 38.37 -49.09
C LEU A 151 48.61 37.05 -48.62
N LYS A 152 49.88 36.81 -48.94
CA LYS A 152 50.62 35.62 -48.45
C LYS A 152 50.79 35.64 -46.94
N GLU A 153 51.17 36.77 -46.36
CA GLU A 153 51.29 36.94 -44.91
C GLU A 153 49.95 36.71 -44.22
N THR A 154 48.87 37.29 -44.75
CA THR A 154 47.50 37.10 -44.25
C THR A 154 47.08 35.64 -44.31
N ASN A 155 47.33 34.96 -45.44
CA ASN A 155 46.99 33.55 -45.61
C ASN A 155 47.80 32.66 -44.64
N HIS A 156 49.07 32.98 -44.39
CA HIS A 156 49.88 32.27 -43.40
C HIS A 156 49.29 32.39 -41.99
N ASN A 157 48.90 33.60 -41.59
CA ASN A 157 48.29 33.86 -40.28
C ASN A 157 46.96 33.09 -40.12
N ILE A 158 46.08 33.17 -41.12
CA ILE A 158 44.79 32.45 -41.10
C ILE A 158 45.00 30.93 -40.99
N ASN A 159 45.98 30.36 -41.71
CA ASN A 159 46.27 28.93 -41.61
C ASN A 159 46.83 28.54 -40.24
N SER A 160 47.63 29.41 -39.62
CA SER A 160 48.10 29.20 -38.25
C SER A 160 46.94 29.17 -37.26
N GLU A 161 46.05 30.18 -37.33
CA GLU A 161 44.85 30.25 -36.48
C GLU A 161 43.92 29.04 -36.69
N LEU A 162 43.73 28.61 -37.94
CA LEU A 162 42.94 27.43 -38.27
C LEU A 162 43.52 26.17 -37.61
N ASN A 163 44.83 25.97 -37.67
CA ASN A 163 45.49 24.83 -37.06
C ASN A 163 45.38 24.85 -35.54
N THR A 164 45.56 26.01 -34.89
CA THR A 164 45.38 26.13 -33.44
C THR A 164 43.95 25.78 -33.01
N THR A 165 42.95 26.27 -33.75
CA THR A 165 41.53 25.99 -33.49
C THR A 165 41.21 24.50 -33.69
N LYS A 166 41.76 23.89 -34.73
CA LYS A 166 41.59 22.45 -35.00
C LYS A 166 42.16 21.57 -33.88
N ASN A 167 43.32 21.93 -33.35
CA ASN A 167 43.94 21.21 -32.23
C ASN A 167 43.09 21.34 -30.96
N ALA A 168 42.64 22.56 -30.63
CA ALA A 168 41.77 22.79 -29.48
C ALA A 168 40.44 22.03 -29.59
N LEU A 169 39.87 21.92 -30.80
CA LEU A 169 38.68 21.11 -31.04
C LEU A 169 38.93 19.63 -30.74
N GLY A 170 40.04 19.07 -31.24
CA GLY A 170 40.42 17.67 -30.98
C GLY A 170 40.59 17.36 -29.48
N GLU A 171 41.17 18.29 -28.71
CA GLU A 171 41.27 18.15 -27.25
C GLU A 171 39.89 18.12 -26.57
N LYS A 172 38.96 18.99 -27.01
CA LYS A 172 37.60 19.01 -26.47
C LYS A 172 36.82 17.75 -26.82
N GLU A 173 37.00 17.20 -28.02
CA GLU A 173 36.39 15.92 -28.41
C GLU A 173 36.93 14.76 -27.55
N ALA A 174 38.23 14.73 -27.26
CA ALA A 174 38.81 13.72 -26.37
C ALA A 174 38.26 13.80 -24.94
N LEU A 175 38.11 15.01 -24.40
CA LEU A 175 37.49 15.24 -23.08
C LEU A 175 36.03 14.81 -23.05
N LEU A 176 35.25 15.11 -24.10
CA LEU A 176 33.86 14.70 -24.22
C LEU A 176 33.72 13.16 -24.23
N ASN A 177 34.56 12.48 -25.01
CA ASN A 177 34.56 11.01 -25.06
C ASN A 177 34.89 10.39 -23.70
N THR A 178 35.85 10.97 -22.97
CA THR A 178 36.21 10.54 -21.62
C THR A 178 35.04 10.71 -20.64
N ALA A 179 34.35 11.86 -20.69
CA ALA A 179 33.18 12.13 -19.85
C ALA A 179 32.03 11.15 -20.16
N LEU A 180 31.77 10.85 -21.44
CA LEU A 180 30.75 9.89 -21.85
C LEU A 180 31.04 8.47 -21.35
N LEU A 181 32.30 8.03 -21.39
CA LEU A 181 32.71 6.74 -20.85
C LEU A 181 32.49 6.67 -19.33
N SER A 182 32.90 7.70 -18.60
CA SER A 182 32.69 7.81 -17.16
C SER A 182 31.20 7.80 -16.81
N HIS A 183 30.37 8.55 -17.55
CA HIS A 183 28.92 8.58 -17.36
C HIS A 183 28.30 7.18 -17.55
N ARG A 184 28.70 6.44 -18.60
CA ARG A 184 28.23 5.06 -18.82
C ARG A 184 28.62 4.13 -17.68
N GLN A 185 29.84 4.24 -17.15
CA GLN A 185 30.32 3.45 -16.01
C GLN A 185 29.53 3.77 -14.74
N MET A 186 29.33 5.05 -14.43
CA MET A 186 28.52 5.47 -13.28
C MET A 186 27.08 5.00 -13.39
N LYS A 187 26.46 5.12 -14.57
CA LYS A 187 25.11 4.61 -14.81
C LYS A 187 25.02 3.11 -14.55
N LYS A 188 25.98 2.33 -15.04
CA LYS A 188 26.04 0.88 -14.80
C LYS A 188 26.14 0.58 -13.30
N LYS A 189 27.08 1.21 -12.60
CA LYS A 189 27.27 1.04 -11.16
C LYS A 189 26.01 1.41 -10.36
N CYS A 190 25.35 2.51 -10.70
CA CYS A 190 24.12 2.94 -10.05
C CYS A 190 23.01 1.88 -10.18
N MET A 191 22.87 1.24 -11.35
CA MET A 191 21.88 0.17 -11.55
C MET A 191 22.24 -1.09 -10.76
N GLU A 192 23.53 -1.43 -10.67
CA GLU A 192 24.02 -2.54 -9.83
C GLU A 192 23.75 -2.29 -8.34
N ASP A 193 23.98 -1.05 -7.88
CA ASP A 193 23.71 -0.64 -6.50
C ASP A 193 22.20 -0.69 -6.19
N ILE A 194 21.35 -0.21 -7.10
CA ILE A 194 19.88 -0.30 -6.96
C ILE A 194 19.43 -1.76 -6.86
N ALA A 195 19.90 -2.63 -7.76
CA ALA A 195 19.54 -4.06 -7.74
C ALA A 195 19.99 -4.74 -6.43
N SER A 196 21.15 -4.33 -5.88
CA SER A 196 21.64 -4.83 -4.59
C SER A 196 20.75 -4.37 -3.43
N ILE A 197 20.30 -3.11 -3.45
CA ILE A 197 19.35 -2.58 -2.45
C ILE A 197 18.01 -3.31 -2.53
N GLU A 198 17.46 -3.51 -3.73
CA GLU A 198 16.20 -4.24 -3.94
C GLU A 198 16.29 -5.68 -3.42
N THR A 199 17.41 -6.35 -3.68
CA THR A 199 17.66 -7.71 -3.19
C THR A 199 17.72 -7.74 -1.66
N ALA A 200 18.47 -6.81 -1.04
CA ALA A 200 18.57 -6.73 0.41
C ALA A 200 17.22 -6.42 1.08
N PHE A 201 16.43 -5.53 0.48
CA PHE A 201 15.10 -5.18 0.96
C PHE A 201 14.14 -6.36 0.87
N SER A 202 14.15 -7.08 -0.25
CA SER A 202 13.33 -8.28 -0.47
C SER A 202 13.63 -9.37 0.56
N LEU A 203 14.91 -9.64 0.81
CA LEU A 203 15.35 -10.57 1.86
C LEU A 203 14.89 -10.12 3.27
N GLY A 204 14.92 -8.82 3.53
CA GLY A 204 14.40 -8.23 4.77
C GLY A 204 12.90 -8.49 4.95
N ILE A 205 12.10 -8.28 3.90
CA ILE A 205 10.66 -8.56 3.88
C ILE A 205 10.39 -10.05 4.11
N GLU A 206 11.08 -10.93 3.39
CA GLU A 206 10.91 -12.38 3.54
C GLU A 206 11.17 -12.84 4.97
N ARG A 207 12.22 -12.29 5.60
CA ARG A 207 12.54 -12.58 7.01
C ARG A 207 11.44 -12.11 7.96
N ILE A 208 10.95 -10.88 7.80
CA ILE A 208 9.85 -10.36 8.62
C ILE A 208 8.59 -11.21 8.43
N HIS A 209 8.27 -11.57 7.18
CA HIS A 209 7.12 -12.40 6.87
C HIS A 209 7.24 -13.79 7.51
N HIS A 210 8.43 -14.39 7.49
CA HIS A 210 8.72 -15.65 8.18
C HIS A 210 8.48 -15.54 9.69
N ASP A 211 9.02 -14.50 10.34
CA ASP A 211 8.86 -14.28 11.78
C ASP A 211 7.39 -14.06 12.18
N ILE A 212 6.64 -13.32 11.36
CA ILE A 212 5.19 -13.11 11.55
C ILE A 212 4.45 -14.45 11.42
N ASN A 213 4.75 -15.25 10.40
CA ASN A 213 4.11 -16.54 10.19
C ASN A 213 4.38 -17.52 11.35
N ILE A 214 5.60 -17.52 11.91
CA ILE A 214 5.89 -18.29 13.13
C ILE A 214 4.99 -17.85 14.29
N LYS A 215 4.87 -16.54 14.53
CA LYS A 215 4.00 -16.01 15.61
C LYS A 215 2.53 -16.36 15.39
N ILE A 216 2.02 -16.21 14.16
CA ILE A 216 0.64 -16.58 13.80
C ILE A 216 0.42 -18.07 14.07
N ASN A 217 1.33 -18.94 13.65
CA ASN A 217 1.22 -20.38 13.87
C ASN A 217 1.21 -20.74 15.37
N ASN A 218 2.02 -20.06 16.18
CA ASN A 218 2.02 -20.26 17.63
C ASN A 218 0.72 -19.81 18.27
N LEU A 219 0.19 -18.64 17.89
CA LEU A 219 -1.10 -18.16 18.36
C LEU A 219 -2.25 -19.10 17.95
N ASN A 220 -2.24 -19.61 16.72
CA ASN A 220 -3.22 -20.58 16.25
C ASN A 220 -3.18 -21.89 17.07
N LYS A 221 -1.99 -22.37 17.44
CA LYS A 221 -1.85 -23.53 18.34
C LYS A 221 -2.45 -23.24 19.72
N GLN A 222 -2.15 -22.07 20.29
CA GLN A 222 -2.72 -21.65 21.57
C GLN A 222 -4.25 -21.55 21.52
N LEU A 223 -4.79 -20.92 20.46
CA LEU A 223 -6.24 -20.82 20.23
C LEU A 223 -6.88 -22.22 20.13
N THR A 224 -6.24 -23.14 19.42
CA THR A 224 -6.74 -24.51 19.26
C THR A 224 -6.78 -25.25 20.60
N ASN A 225 -5.74 -25.09 21.44
CA ASN A 225 -5.72 -25.67 22.78
C ASN A 225 -6.80 -25.06 23.68
N LEU A 226 -6.91 -23.72 23.70
CA LEU A 226 -7.93 -23.04 24.47
C LEU A 226 -9.35 -23.47 24.03
N SER A 227 -9.58 -23.67 22.73
CA SER A 227 -10.85 -24.18 22.24
C SER A 227 -11.13 -25.61 22.73
N LYS A 228 -10.10 -26.47 22.85
CA LYS A 228 -10.25 -27.80 23.45
C LYS A 228 -10.60 -27.70 24.94
N ASP A 229 -9.91 -26.84 25.68
CA ASP A 229 -10.18 -26.61 27.10
C ASP A 229 -11.61 -26.09 27.33
N ILE A 230 -12.06 -25.12 26.52
CA ILE A 230 -13.44 -24.63 26.54
C ILE A 230 -14.44 -25.78 26.28
N ASN A 231 -14.15 -26.66 25.33
CA ASN A 231 -15.01 -27.79 25.05
C ASN A 231 -15.05 -28.81 26.20
N LEU A 232 -13.91 -29.06 26.85
CA LEU A 232 -13.85 -29.90 28.05
C LEU A 232 -14.73 -29.31 29.17
N VAL A 233 -14.57 -28.02 29.47
CA VAL A 233 -15.40 -27.34 30.47
C VAL A 233 -16.89 -27.40 30.10
N LYS A 234 -17.26 -27.21 28.83
CA LYS A 234 -18.65 -27.38 28.38
C LYS A 234 -19.17 -28.80 28.60
N THR A 235 -18.37 -29.83 28.33
CA THR A 235 -18.77 -31.22 28.56
C THR A 235 -18.90 -31.55 30.04
N GLU A 236 -17.98 -31.04 30.86
CA GLU A 236 -17.98 -31.23 32.31
C GLU A 236 -19.18 -30.53 32.94
N HIS A 237 -19.50 -29.31 32.51
CA HIS A 237 -20.69 -28.59 32.95
C HIS A 237 -21.98 -29.33 32.59
N LYS A 238 -22.10 -29.86 31.36
CA LYS A 238 -23.24 -30.71 30.97
C LYS A 238 -23.35 -31.97 31.82
N TYR A 239 -22.22 -32.60 32.15
CA TYR A 239 -22.21 -33.79 32.99
C TYR A 239 -22.65 -33.46 34.43
N GLN A 240 -22.16 -32.37 35.00
CA GLN A 240 -22.60 -31.86 36.30
C GLN A 240 -24.10 -31.55 36.30
N GLU A 241 -24.60 -30.84 35.30
CA GLU A 241 -26.03 -30.54 35.14
C GLU A 241 -26.88 -31.82 35.10
N ASN A 242 -26.38 -32.87 34.43
CA ASN A 242 -27.03 -34.17 34.38
C ASN A 242 -27.00 -34.90 35.73
N ILE A 243 -25.89 -34.85 36.47
CA ILE A 243 -25.80 -35.38 37.85
C ILE A 243 -26.78 -34.64 38.75
N TYR A 244 -26.80 -33.30 38.72
CA TYR A 244 -27.72 -32.51 39.52
C TYR A 244 -29.18 -32.88 39.20
N SER A 245 -29.51 -33.02 37.92
CA SER A 245 -30.85 -33.45 37.47
C SER A 245 -31.21 -34.85 37.97
N GLN A 246 -30.28 -35.81 37.89
CA GLN A 246 -30.48 -37.17 38.41
C GLN A 246 -30.62 -37.18 39.95
N ALA A 247 -29.81 -36.41 40.66
CA ALA A 247 -29.87 -36.30 42.11
C ALA A 247 -31.22 -35.71 42.57
N ILE A 248 -31.69 -34.65 41.90
CA ILE A 248 -33.02 -34.07 42.13
C ILE A 248 -34.11 -35.14 41.90
N PHE A 249 -34.05 -35.87 40.79
CA PHE A 249 -35.02 -36.93 40.49
C PHE A 249 -35.01 -38.04 41.56
N GLN A 250 -33.84 -38.48 42.01
CA GLN A 250 -33.71 -39.47 43.09
C GLN A 250 -34.27 -38.95 44.41
N LEU A 251 -34.01 -37.68 44.75
CA LEU A 251 -34.57 -37.03 45.94
C LEU A 251 -36.10 -36.99 45.91
N GLU A 252 -36.68 -36.64 44.76
CA GLU A 252 -38.14 -36.68 44.56
C GLU A 252 -38.71 -38.10 44.67
N GLN A 253 -37.98 -39.11 44.18
CA GLN A 253 -38.36 -40.51 44.33
C GLN A 253 -38.32 -40.95 45.81
N PHE A 254 -37.22 -40.67 46.52
CA PHE A 254 -37.11 -40.94 47.95
C PHE A 254 -38.20 -40.23 48.75
N LYS A 255 -38.53 -38.98 48.42
CA LYS A 255 -39.63 -38.26 49.07
C LYS A 255 -40.96 -38.98 48.89
N ARG A 256 -41.28 -39.44 47.67
CA ARG A 256 -42.50 -40.22 47.38
C ARG A 256 -42.52 -41.57 48.10
N ASP A 257 -41.41 -42.28 48.14
CA ASP A 257 -41.32 -43.56 48.84
C ASP A 257 -41.40 -43.38 50.35
N ASN A 258 -40.84 -42.29 50.89
CA ASN A 258 -40.97 -41.95 52.30
C ASN A 258 -42.42 -41.61 52.66
N GLU A 259 -43.13 -40.83 51.82
CA GLU A 259 -44.57 -40.57 51.97
C GLU A 259 -45.40 -41.88 51.93
N ARG A 260 -45.05 -42.83 51.07
CA ARG A 260 -45.67 -44.17 51.05
C ARG A 260 -45.38 -44.94 52.34
N ASN A 261 -44.13 -44.94 52.80
CA ASN A 261 -43.73 -45.62 54.03
C ASN A 261 -44.44 -45.02 55.25
N TYR A 262 -44.60 -43.70 55.33
CA TYR A 262 -45.40 -43.06 56.38
C TYR A 262 -46.84 -43.58 56.38
N LYS A 263 -47.48 -43.68 55.21
CA LYS A 263 -48.84 -44.25 55.10
C LYS A 263 -48.89 -45.73 55.55
N ILE A 264 -47.88 -46.53 55.21
CA ILE A 264 -47.78 -47.92 55.65
C ILE A 264 -47.61 -47.99 57.17
N ILE A 265 -46.73 -47.15 57.74
CA ILE A 265 -46.52 -47.07 59.19
C ILE A 265 -47.82 -46.72 59.90
N ASP A 266 -48.59 -45.75 59.38
CA ASP A 266 -49.87 -45.38 59.97
C ASP A 266 -50.90 -46.52 59.88
N SER A 267 -50.95 -47.24 58.76
CA SER A 267 -51.75 -48.47 58.65
C SER A 267 -51.34 -49.51 59.69
N LEU A 268 -50.05 -49.78 59.85
CA LEU A 268 -49.53 -50.74 60.82
C LEU A 268 -49.82 -50.32 62.27
N LYS A 269 -49.76 -49.02 62.57
CA LYS A 269 -50.18 -48.49 63.89
C LYS A 269 -51.65 -48.78 64.14
N SER A 270 -52.51 -48.50 63.16
CA SER A 270 -53.94 -48.83 63.25
C SER A 270 -54.18 -50.33 63.45
N ASP A 271 -53.43 -51.19 62.76
CA ASP A 271 -53.52 -52.64 62.93
C ASP A 271 -53.04 -53.11 64.31
N ILE A 272 -51.98 -52.50 64.85
CA ILE A 272 -51.50 -52.75 66.23
C ILE A 272 -52.56 -52.33 67.25
N GLU A 273 -53.19 -51.17 67.07
CA GLU A 273 -54.27 -50.70 67.95
C GLU A 273 -55.48 -51.64 67.91
N ALA A 274 -55.87 -52.10 66.72
CA ALA A 274 -56.94 -53.08 66.54
C ALA A 274 -56.60 -54.42 67.22
N SER A 275 -55.38 -54.92 67.03
CA SER A 275 -54.89 -56.15 67.66
C SER A 275 -54.85 -56.06 69.19
N ASN A 276 -54.41 -54.92 69.73
CA ASN A 276 -54.43 -54.66 71.16
C ASN A 276 -55.86 -54.62 71.72
N CYS A 277 -56.81 -54.00 71.02
CA CYS A 277 -58.22 -54.02 71.40
C CYS A 277 -58.78 -55.45 71.43
N GLN A 278 -58.46 -56.25 70.40
CA GLN A 278 -58.85 -57.66 70.32
C GLN A 278 -58.29 -58.47 71.49
N LYS A 279 -57.00 -58.30 71.81
CA LYS A 279 -56.34 -58.96 72.94
C LYS A 279 -56.98 -58.60 74.28
N LEU A 280 -57.39 -57.34 74.45
CA LEU A 280 -58.07 -56.86 75.66
C LEU A 280 -59.46 -57.48 75.80
N GLN A 281 -60.15 -57.68 74.68
CA GLN A 281 -61.45 -58.35 74.61
C GLN A 281 -61.35 -59.85 74.92
N ASP A 282 -60.31 -60.51 74.42
CA ASP A 282 -60.06 -61.93 74.72
C ASP A 282 -59.67 -62.15 76.18
N ASN A 283 -58.90 -61.23 76.78
CA ASN A 283 -58.61 -61.25 78.22
C ASN A 283 -59.88 -61.12 79.07
N LYS A 284 -60.86 -60.31 78.65
CA LYS A 284 -62.17 -60.22 79.32
C LYS A 284 -62.93 -61.55 79.27
N LYS A 285 -62.99 -62.20 78.10
CA LYS A 285 -63.63 -63.52 77.95
C LYS A 285 -62.94 -64.58 78.81
N LEU A 286 -61.61 -64.56 78.90
CA LEU A 286 -60.84 -65.45 79.78
C LEU A 286 -61.21 -65.25 81.26
N ALA A 287 -61.35 -64.00 81.72
CA ALA A 287 -61.80 -63.71 83.08
C ALA A 287 -63.21 -64.25 83.34
N GLU A 288 -64.15 -64.06 82.40
CA GLU A 288 -65.51 -64.61 82.50
C GLU A 288 -65.53 -66.14 82.57
N PHE A 289 -64.75 -66.82 81.72
CA PHE A 289 -64.66 -68.29 81.77
C PHE A 289 -64.03 -68.80 83.06
N THR A 290 -63.04 -68.07 83.60
CA THR A 290 -62.41 -68.42 84.89
C THR A 290 -63.43 -68.34 86.02
N GLU A 291 -64.29 -67.33 86.01
CA GLU A 291 -65.34 -67.16 87.02
C GLU A 291 -66.43 -68.23 86.93
N ILE A 292 -66.77 -68.69 85.72
CA ILE A 292 -67.70 -69.80 85.48
C ILE A 292 -67.13 -71.12 86.02
N ILE A 293 -65.84 -71.38 85.81
CA ILE A 293 -65.17 -72.59 86.30
C ILE A 293 -65.19 -72.63 87.83
N MET A 294 -64.82 -71.53 88.51
CA MET A 294 -64.87 -71.47 89.98
C MET A 294 -66.28 -71.73 90.54
N ARG A 295 -67.32 -71.25 89.83
CA ARG A 295 -68.72 -71.48 90.22
C ARG A 295 -69.12 -72.95 90.10
N LYS A 296 -68.59 -73.65 89.09
CA LYS A 296 -68.81 -75.10 88.88
C LYS A 296 -68.04 -75.96 89.88
N ASP A 297 -66.84 -75.55 90.28
CA ASP A 297 -66.07 -76.26 91.32
C ASP A 297 -66.77 -76.22 92.68
N LEU A 298 -67.37 -75.08 93.06
CA LEU A 298 -68.19 -74.95 94.28
C LEU A 298 -69.43 -75.87 94.25
N GLU A 299 -70.04 -76.02 93.08
CA GLU A 299 -71.21 -76.90 92.90
C GLU A 299 -70.82 -78.39 93.07
N ILE A 300 -69.65 -78.79 92.57
CA ILE A 300 -69.08 -80.14 92.71
C ILE A 300 -68.82 -80.51 94.18
N ASP A 301 -68.27 -79.58 94.97
CA ASP A 301 -67.98 -79.86 96.38
C ASP A 301 -69.26 -79.97 97.23
N SER A 302 -70.34 -79.27 96.88
CA SER A 302 -71.65 -79.43 97.52
C SER A 302 -72.28 -80.81 97.25
N LEU A 303 -72.09 -81.35 96.04
CA LEU A 303 -72.60 -82.67 95.65
C LEU A 303 -71.80 -83.80 96.30
N LYS A 304 -70.50 -83.62 96.54
CA LYS A 304 -69.68 -84.57 97.29
C LYS A 304 -70.15 -84.71 98.74
N THR A 305 -70.51 -83.61 99.38
CA THR A 305 -70.99 -83.62 100.78
C THR A 305 -72.33 -84.35 100.90
N GLN A 306 -73.27 -84.10 99.99
CA GLN A 306 -74.54 -84.86 99.94
C GLN A 306 -74.34 -86.37 99.70
N ARG A 307 -73.39 -86.74 98.85
CA ARG A 307 -73.08 -88.16 98.58
C ARG A 307 -72.57 -88.88 99.83
N ASP A 308 -71.76 -88.22 100.65
CA ASP A 308 -71.15 -88.83 101.83
C ASP A 308 -72.16 -89.02 102.98
N GLU A 309 -73.17 -88.15 103.09
CA GLU A 309 -74.30 -88.31 104.02
C GLU A 309 -75.19 -89.52 103.63
N LEU A 310 -75.58 -89.63 102.36
CA LEU A 310 -76.37 -90.77 101.85
C LEU A 310 -75.69 -92.12 102.06
N ARG A 311 -74.36 -92.16 102.02
CA ARG A 311 -73.58 -93.38 102.23
C ARG A 311 -73.63 -93.85 103.70
N LYS A 312 -73.77 -92.91 104.64
CA LYS A 312 -73.89 -93.18 106.08
C LYS A 312 -75.27 -93.77 106.40
N ASP A 313 -76.32 -93.22 105.81
CA ASP A 313 -77.71 -93.70 106.00
C ASP A 313 -77.90 -95.15 105.50
N ILE A 314 -77.22 -95.53 104.41
CA ILE A 314 -77.24 -96.91 103.90
C ILE A 314 -76.61 -97.92 104.88
N GLN A 315 -75.55 -97.52 105.61
CA GLN A 315 -74.92 -98.40 106.59
C GLN A 315 -75.81 -98.64 107.82
N GLU A 316 -76.54 -97.63 108.29
CA GLU A 316 -77.49 -97.78 109.39
C GLU A 316 -78.70 -98.64 109.00
N ALA A 317 -79.24 -98.45 107.79
CA ALA A 317 -80.37 -99.27 107.29
C ALA A 317 -80.01 -100.76 107.18
N THR A 318 -78.78 -101.08 106.78
CA THR A 318 -78.31 -102.47 106.64
C THR A 318 -78.21 -103.20 107.98
N LEU A 319 -77.87 -102.47 109.05
CA LEU A 319 -77.72 -103.02 110.40
C LEU A 319 -79.08 -103.37 111.04
N ILE A 320 -80.12 -102.57 110.74
CA ILE A 320 -81.51 -102.80 111.19
C ILE A 320 -82.14 -104.01 110.48
N ILE A 321 -81.85 -104.20 109.19
CA ILE A 321 -82.35 -105.36 108.42
C ILE A 321 -81.80 -106.67 109.00
N ALA A 322 -80.51 -106.73 109.36
CA ALA A 322 -79.90 -107.93 109.94
C ALA A 322 -80.49 -108.34 111.31
N GLN A 323 -80.95 -107.38 112.13
CA GLN A 323 -81.60 -107.68 113.41
C GLN A 323 -83.04 -108.19 113.25
N LYS A 324 -83.78 -107.74 112.22
CA LYS A 324 -85.15 -108.21 111.93
C LYS A 324 -85.19 -109.62 111.34
N THR A 325 -84.19 -110.03 110.55
CA THR A 325 -84.17 -111.40 110.00
C THR A 325 -84.00 -112.45 111.09
N LYS A 326 -83.25 -112.12 112.16
CA LYS A 326 -83.01 -113.03 113.30
C LYS A 326 -84.26 -113.26 114.17
N THR A 327 -85.17 -112.28 114.23
CA THR A 327 -86.44 -112.40 114.98
C THR A 327 -87.52 -113.13 114.18
N HIS A 328 -87.46 -113.11 112.84
CA HIS A 328 -88.47 -113.77 112.01
C HIS A 328 -88.31 -115.29 111.96
N ASP A 329 -87.07 -115.78 111.98
CA ASP A 329 -86.77 -117.22 111.99
C ASP A 329 -87.14 -117.92 113.30
N GLU A 330 -87.11 -117.21 114.45
CA GLU A 330 -87.54 -117.77 115.74
C GLU A 330 -89.08 -117.87 115.83
N ILE A 331 -89.82 -116.89 115.30
CA ILE A 331 -91.30 -116.91 115.25
C ILE A 331 -91.81 -118.01 114.31
N ALA A 332 -91.11 -118.28 113.21
CA ALA A 332 -91.49 -119.33 112.26
C ALA A 332 -91.35 -120.75 112.85
N LYS A 333 -90.42 -120.97 113.80
CA LYS A 333 -90.25 -122.25 114.50
C LYS A 333 -91.35 -122.51 115.52
N ASP A 334 -91.77 -121.50 116.28
CA ASP A 334 -92.81 -121.62 117.31
C ASP A 334 -94.20 -121.88 116.70
N LEU A 335 -94.47 -121.33 115.51
CA LEU A 335 -95.74 -121.52 114.79
C LEU A 335 -95.94 -122.96 114.28
N VAL A 336 -94.87 -123.66 113.89
CA VAL A 336 -94.93 -125.07 113.45
C VAL A 336 -95.17 -126.00 114.65
N GLN A 337 -94.62 -125.67 115.82
CA GLN A 337 -94.81 -126.45 117.05
C GLN A 337 -96.23 -126.30 117.62
N ALA A 338 -96.84 -125.12 117.49
CA ALA A 338 -98.23 -124.85 117.89
C ALA A 338 -99.27 -125.52 116.97
N ASN A 339 -99.07 -125.51 115.64
CA ASN A 339 -100.01 -126.13 114.71
C ASN A 339 -100.01 -127.66 114.78
N THR A 340 -98.89 -128.29 115.15
CA THR A 340 -98.84 -129.75 115.32
C THR A 340 -99.62 -130.22 116.56
N MET A 341 -99.72 -129.40 117.61
CA MET A 341 -100.53 -129.72 118.80
C MET A 341 -102.04 -129.51 118.57
N LEU A 342 -102.42 -128.57 117.69
CA LEU A 342 -103.83 -128.25 117.39
C LEU A 342 -104.46 -129.19 116.36
N VAL A 343 -103.69 -129.65 115.38
CA VAL A 343 -104.17 -130.61 114.39
C VAL A 343 -104.15 -132.03 114.98
N ASN A 344 -105.24 -132.42 115.62
CA ASN A 344 -105.62 -133.82 115.91
C ASN A 344 -105.58 -134.26 117.37
N PHE A 345 -105.58 -133.29 118.28
CA PHE A 345 -106.59 -133.27 119.36
C PHE A 345 -108.05 -133.31 118.79
N ASN A 346 -108.23 -132.93 117.51
CA ASN A 346 -109.51 -132.89 116.78
C ASN A 346 -109.95 -134.19 116.04
N LYS A 347 -109.37 -135.36 116.30
CA LYS A 347 -109.93 -136.65 115.80
C LYS A 347 -110.10 -137.71 116.89
N GLN A 348 -110.55 -137.27 118.07
CA GLN A 348 -110.99 -138.15 119.15
C GLN A 348 -112.47 -138.05 119.52
N TYR A 349 -113.27 -137.11 118.96
CA TYR A 349 -114.72 -137.07 119.20
C TYR A 349 -115.49 -136.45 118.03
N ASP A 350 -115.98 -137.32 117.14
CA ASP A 350 -117.31 -137.22 116.51
C ASP A 350 -117.73 -138.66 116.12
N ILE A 351 -118.54 -139.27 117.01
CA ILE A 351 -119.42 -140.45 116.95
C ILE A 351 -118.86 -141.77 116.40
#